data_AF-A0A1F3VEA6-F1
#
_entry.id   AF-A0A1F3VEA6-F1
#
_cell.length_a   1.000
_cell.length_b   1.000
_cell.length_c   1.000
_cell.angle_alpha   90.00
_cell.angle_beta   90.00
_cell.angle_gamma   90.00
#
_symmetry.space_group_name_H-M   'P 1'
#
loop_
_entity.id
_entity.type
_entity.pdbx_description
1 polymer ?
#
loop_
_entity_poly.entity_id
_entity_poly.type
_entity_poly.pdbx_seq_one_letter_code
_entity_poly.pdbx_strand_id
1 'polypeptide(L)' 'MPRQCTSIRVEIDDKNGIERSLKKFKRLCESFGVIREYRKRQEYKKPSVRLKEKISSAEKRRNKAVVKGDRGVRF' A
#
# COMPACT_ATOMS: atom_id res chain seq x y z
N MET A 1 6.77 29.49 -4.61
CA MET A 1 5.44 29.13 -4.07
C MET A 1 5.57 27.84 -3.28
N PRO A 2 5.14 27.79 -2.00
CA PRO A 2 5.25 26.57 -1.20
C PRO A 2 4.31 25.50 -1.79
N ARG A 3 4.85 24.33 -2.13
CA ARG A 3 4.04 23.17 -2.52
C ARG A 3 3.41 22.62 -1.24
N GLN A 4 2.10 22.82 -1.07
CA GLN A 4 1.33 22.21 0.01
C GLN A 4 1.34 20.69 -0.16
N CYS A 5 2.35 20.02 0.41
CA CYS A 5 2.49 18.57 0.37
C CYS A 5 1.78 17.93 1.57
N THR A 6 0.46 18.10 1.68
CA THR A 6 -0.32 17.32 2.64
C THR A 6 -0.48 15.92 2.04
N SER A 7 0.33 14.95 2.48
CA SER A 7 0.33 13.61 1.87
C SER A 7 -0.95 12.82 2.16
N ILE A 8 -1.62 13.06 3.30
CA ILE A 8 -2.86 12.38 3.69
C ILE A 8 -3.71 13.32 4.56
N ARG A 9 -4.95 13.61 4.15
CA ARG A 9 -5.96 14.38 4.91
C ARG A 9 -7.27 13.60 4.94
N VAL A 10 -7.92 13.54 6.11
CA VAL A 10 -9.25 12.94 6.28
C VAL A 10 -10.10 13.92 7.04
N GLU A 11 -11.22 14.31 6.45
CA GLU A 11 -12.23 15.13 7.11
C GLU A 11 -13.22 14.22 7.81
N ILE A 12 -13.55 14.59 9.05
CA ILE A 12 -14.48 13.85 9.89
C ILE A 12 -15.84 14.51 9.70
N ASP A 13 -16.77 13.73 9.19
CA ASP A 13 -18.16 14.13 9.01
C ASP A 13 -19.00 13.49 10.12
N ASP A 14 -19.90 14.25 10.75
CA ASP A 14 -20.71 13.81 11.89
C ASP A 14 -21.52 12.55 11.57
N LYS A 15 -21.91 12.36 10.29
CA LYS A 15 -22.68 11.19 9.83
C LYS A 15 -21.86 9.89 9.80
N ASN A 16 -20.55 10.00 9.64
CA ASN A 16 -19.66 8.85 9.46
C ASN A 16 -18.97 8.40 10.74
N GLY A 17 -19.05 9.19 11.82
CA GLY A 17 -18.44 8.88 13.11
C GLY A 17 -16.89 8.87 13.08
N ILE A 18 -16.30 8.95 14.26
CA ILE A 18 -14.84 9.06 14.45
C ILE A 18 -14.12 7.76 14.05
N GLU A 19 -14.64 6.60 14.47
CA GLU A 19 -13.99 5.31 14.25
C GLU A 19 -13.85 4.93 12.77
N ARG A 20 -14.84 5.26 11.96
CA ARG A 20 -14.85 5.01 10.51
C ARG A 20 -13.83 5.90 9.80
N SER A 21 -13.66 7.13 10.27
CA SER A 21 -12.67 8.09 9.77
C SER A 21 -11.24 7.63 10.09
N LEU A 22 -11.01 7.10 11.29
CA LEU A 22 -9.71 6.49 11.66
C LEU A 22 -9.37 5.26 10.79
N LYS A 23 -10.35 4.39 10.52
CA LYS A 23 -10.15 3.25 9.60
C LYS A 23 -9.82 3.72 8.18
N LYS A 24 -10.48 4.78 7.69
CA LYS A 24 -10.16 5.38 6.38
C LYS A 24 -8.75 5.96 6.36
N PHE A 25 -8.35 6.70 7.40
CA PHE A 25 -7.00 7.25 7.52
C PHE A 25 -5.95 6.14 7.48
N LYS A 26 -6.12 5.06 8.25
CA LYS A 26 -5.21 3.92 8.21
C LYS A 26 -5.11 3.30 6.82
N ARG A 27 -6.24 3.09 6.13
CA ARG A 27 -6.25 2.58 4.75
C ARG A 27 -5.54 3.52 3.77
N LEU A 28 -5.71 4.82 3.92
CA LEU A 28 -4.99 5.81 3.10
C LEU A 28 -3.48 5.71 3.38
N CYS A 29 -3.04 5.66 4.62
CA CYS A 29 -1.62 5.46 4.98
C CYS A 29 -1.02 4.19 4.38
N GLU A 30 -1.79 3.10 4.36
CA GLU A 30 -1.41 1.83 3.74
C GLU A 30 -1.38 1.92 2.21
N SER A 31 -2.35 2.61 1.60
CA SER A 31 -2.48 2.79 0.15
C SER A 31 -1.38 3.68 -0.43
N PHE A 32 -1.11 4.82 0.21
CA PHE A 32 0.02 5.70 -0.10
C PHE A 32 1.37 5.02 0.17
N GLY A 33 1.38 3.91 0.90
CA GLY A 33 2.59 3.11 1.11
C GLY A 33 3.58 3.72 2.09
N VAL A 34 3.17 4.72 2.88
CA VAL A 34 4.00 5.42 3.87
C VAL A 34 4.67 4.44 4.83
N ILE A 35 3.89 3.48 5.35
CA ILE A 35 4.40 2.44 6.26
C ILE A 35 5.40 1.51 5.55
N ARG A 36 5.17 1.22 4.26
CA ARG A 36 6.05 0.36 3.47
C ARG A 36 7.38 1.06 3.17
N GLU A 37 7.35 2.35 2.88
CA GLU A 37 8.55 3.14 2.70
C GLU A 37 9.35 3.26 3.99
N TYR A 38 8.68 3.55 5.11
CA TYR A 38 9.32 3.62 6.42
C TYR A 38 10.11 2.33 6.73
N ARG A 39 9.46 1.17 6.64
CA ARG A 39 10.12 -0.14 6.83
C ARG A 39 11.26 -0.40 5.86
N LYS A 40 11.17 0.07 4.61
CA LYS A 40 12.23 -0.11 3.60
C LYS A 40 13.44 0.79 3.86
N ARG A 41 13.25 1.94 4.50
CA ARG A 41 14.30 2.92 4.81
C ARG A 41 15.01 2.63 6.13
N GLN A 42 14.43 1.84 7.02
CA GLN A 42 15.03 1.47 8.31
C GLN A 42 16.37 0.72 8.17
N GLU A 43 16.55 -0.08 7.10
CA GLU A 43 17.76 -0.87 6.87
C GLU A 43 18.39 -0.55 5.51
N TYR A 44 19.73 -0.45 5.48
CA TYR A 44 20.45 -0.41 4.22
C TYR A 44 20.52 -1.81 3.58
N LYS A 45 19.70 -2.00 2.55
CA LYS A 45 19.80 -3.14 1.65
C LYS A 45 20.63 -2.77 0.42
N LYS A 46 21.63 -3.61 0.10
CA LYS A 46 22.41 -3.50 -1.14
C LYS A 46 21.48 -3.45 -2.36
N PRO A 47 21.86 -2.74 -3.44
CA PRO A 47 20.99 -2.55 -4.62
C PRO A 47 20.59 -3.87 -5.27
N SER A 48 21.48 -4.87 -5.28
CA SER A 48 21.20 -6.21 -5.79
C SER A 48 20.10 -6.93 -5.01
N VAL A 49 20.10 -6.82 -3.68
CA VAL A 49 19.06 -7.42 -2.81
C VAL A 49 17.73 -6.71 -3.04
N ARG A 50 17.72 -5.38 -3.15
CA ARG A 50 16.52 -4.60 -3.46
C ARG A 50 15.90 -5.01 -4.80
N LEU A 51 16.73 -5.32 -5.80
CA LEU A 51 16.27 -5.76 -7.12
C LEU A 51 15.64 -7.16 -7.05
N LYS A 52 16.29 -8.10 -6.36
CA LYS A 52 15.76 -9.46 -6.14
C LYS A 52 14.40 -9.44 -5.42
N GLU A 53 14.29 -8.65 -4.35
CA GLU A 53 13.03 -8.49 -3.62
C GLU A 53 11.91 -7.88 -4.49
N LYS A 54 12.25 -6.91 -5.36
CA LYS A 54 11.30 -6.29 -6.29
C LYS A 54 10.76 -7.32 -7.30
N ILE A 55 11.64 -8.13 -7.90
CA ILE A 55 11.27 -9.16 -8.88
C ILE A 55 10.38 -10.22 -8.21
N SER A 56 10.81 -10.77 -7.07
CA SER A 56 10.02 -11.76 -6.32
C SER A 56 8.64 -11.22 -5.91
N SER A 57 8.55 -9.96 -5.49
CA SER A 57 7.27 -9.33 -5.15
C SER A 57 6.35 -9.19 -6.39
N ALA A 58 6.90 -8.86 -7.55
CA ALA A 58 6.16 -8.77 -8.80
C ALA A 58 5.63 -10.13 -9.27
N GLU A 59 6.47 -11.17 -9.22
CA GLU A 59 6.10 -12.55 -9.54
C GLU A 59 4.97 -13.05 -8.62
N LYS A 60 5.10 -12.83 -7.31
CA LYS A 60 4.04 -13.19 -6.34
C LYS A 60 2.71 -12.49 -6.66
N ARG A 61 2.74 -11.22 -7.10
CA ARG A 61 1.53 -10.51 -7.51
C ARG A 61 0.94 -11.08 -8.81
N ARG A 62 1.76 -11.38 -9.80
CA ARG A 62 1.35 -12.00 -11.07
C ARG A 62 0.70 -13.36 -10.81
N ASN A 63 1.33 -14.22 -10.02
CA ASN A 63 0.82 -15.55 -9.71
C ASN A 63 -0.52 -15.48 -8.96
N LYS A 64 -0.67 -14.54 -8.01
CA LYS A 64 -1.96 -14.31 -7.34
C LYS A 64 -3.06 -13.86 -8.29
N ALA A 65 -2.74 -13.03 -9.29
CA ALA A 65 -3.71 -12.59 -10.30
C ALA A 65 -4.16 -13.75 -11.19
N VAL A 66 -3.21 -14.57 -11.66
CA VAL A 66 -3.48 -15.78 -12.46
C VAL A 66 -4.36 -16.77 -11.68
N VAL A 67 -3.99 -17.10 -10.45
CA VAL A 67 -4.75 -18.03 -9.59
C VAL A 67 -6.14 -17.49 -9.24
N LYS A 68 -6.33 -16.17 -9.19
CA LYS A 68 -7.66 -15.58 -8.98
C LYS A 68 -8.52 -15.65 -10.26
N GLY A 69 -7.91 -15.50 -11.44
CA GLY A 69 -8.59 -15.67 -12.72
C GLY A 69 -9.04 -17.12 -12.94
N ASP A 70 -8.16 -18.09 -12.68
CA ASP A 70 -8.44 -19.51 -12.86
C ASP A 70 -9.61 -20.02 -11.99
N ARG A 71 -9.69 -19.55 -10.73
CA ARG A 71 -10.81 -19.89 -9.82
C ARG A 71 -12.17 -19.31 -10.25
N GLY A 72 -12.20 -18.33 -11.14
CA GLY A 72 -13.44 -17.74 -11.68
C GLY A 72 -13.91 -18.36 -12.99
N VAL A 73 -13.09 -19.23 -13.62
CA VAL A 73 -13.37 -19.89 -14.91
C VAL A 73 -13.83 -21.34 -14.70
N ARG A 74 -13.83 -21.84 -13.45
CA ARG A 74 -14.25 -23.20 -13.07
C ARG A 74 -15.74 -23.29 -12.68
N PHE A 75 -16.59 -22.48 -13.32
CA PHE A 75 -18.05 -22.59 -13.29
C PHE A 75 -18.58 -22.66 -14.72
#